data_AF-A0A959CEX2-F1
#
_entry.id   AF-A0A959CEX2-F1
#
_cell.length_a   1.000
_cell.length_b   1.000
_cell.length_c   1.000
_cell.angle_alpha   90.00
_cell.angle_beta   90.00
_cell.angle_gamma   90.00
#
_symmetry.space_group_name_H-M   'P 1'
#
loop_
_entity.id
_entity.type
_entity.pdbx_description
1 polymer ?
#
loop_
_entity_poly.entity_id
_entity_poly.type
_entity_poly.pdbx_seq_one_letter_code
_entity_poly.pdbx_strand_id
1 'polypeptide(L)'
;MSIRHILALIRPEHWVKNLFLFIPAFFAARLSESYVLAHTALGFVAFSLIASAVYVLNDLVDAPQDRNHPDKCKRPIASGAVSPRKGMLILSGLFLGGTLLS
;
A
#
# COMPACT_ATOMS: atom_id res chain seq x y z
N MET A 1 -13.14 -5.33 13.41
CA MET A 1 -12.13 -4.43 12.81
C MET A 1 -12.88 -3.54 11.85
N SER A 2 -12.93 -2.24 12.12
CA SER A 2 -13.61 -1.30 11.21
C SER A 2 -12.86 -1.17 9.89
N ILE A 3 -13.58 -1.03 8.79
CA ILE A 3 -12.99 -0.81 7.46
C ILE A 3 -12.10 0.44 7.42
N ARG A 4 -12.42 1.45 8.24
CA ARG A 4 -11.61 2.66 8.38
C ARG A 4 -10.17 2.36 8.81
N HIS A 5 -9.99 1.41 9.72
CA HIS A 5 -8.64 1.02 10.19
C HIS A 5 -7.86 0.24 9.14
N ILE A 6 -8.55 -0.52 8.27
CA ILE A 6 -7.91 -1.18 7.13
C ILE A 6 -7.39 -0.12 6.16
N LEU A 7 -8.25 0.82 5.76
CA LEU A 7 -7.89 1.88 4.83
C LEU A 7 -6.74 2.72 5.38
N ALA A 8 -6.79 3.11 6.65
CA ALA A 8 -5.69 3.82 7.30
C ALA A 8 -4.37 3.02 7.39
N LEU A 9 -4.45 1.69 7.43
CA LEU A 9 -3.27 0.81 7.48
C LEU A 9 -2.65 0.62 6.09
N ILE A 10 -3.47 0.40 5.06
CA ILE A 10 -2.99 0.17 3.69
C ILE A 10 -2.65 1.48 2.95
N ARG A 11 -3.16 2.62 3.43
CA ARG A 11 -2.80 3.97 2.96
C ARG A 11 -3.07 4.19 1.45
N PRO A 12 -4.30 3.95 0.95
CA PRO A 12 -4.61 4.12 -0.47
C PRO A 12 -4.39 5.55 -0.96
N GLU A 13 -4.49 6.55 -0.09
CA GLU A 13 -4.17 7.95 -0.40
C GLU A 13 -2.70 8.14 -0.82
N HIS A 14 -1.80 7.24 -0.41
CA HIS A 14 -0.40 7.26 -0.84
C HIS A 14 -0.19 6.70 -2.26
N TRP A 15 -1.18 6.00 -2.82
CA TRP A 15 -1.09 5.43 -4.18
C TRP A 15 -0.99 6.51 -5.25
N VAL A 16 -1.40 7.75 -4.96
CA VAL A 16 -1.21 8.88 -5.87
C VAL A 16 0.25 9.06 -6.29
N LYS A 17 1.21 8.71 -5.41
CA LYS A 17 2.64 8.75 -5.73
C LYS A 17 2.98 7.72 -6.82
N ASN A 18 2.26 6.61 -6.89
CA ASN A 18 2.54 5.56 -7.86
C ASN A 18 2.10 5.96 -9.28
N LEU A 19 1.39 7.08 -9.45
CA LEU A 19 1.12 7.65 -10.77
C LEU A 19 2.40 8.02 -11.54
N PHE A 20 3.55 8.12 -10.86
CA PHE A 20 4.86 8.25 -11.51
C PHE A 20 5.13 7.13 -12.54
N LEU A 21 4.51 5.94 -12.40
CA LEU A 21 4.60 4.85 -13.37
C LEU A 21 4.05 5.21 -14.76
N PHE A 22 3.15 6.19 -14.86
CA PHE A 22 2.58 6.63 -16.14
C PHE A 22 3.44 7.66 -16.87
N ILE A 23 4.44 8.24 -16.21
CA ILE A 23 5.27 9.30 -16.79
C ILE A 23 6.01 8.85 -18.07
N PRO A 24 6.66 7.67 -18.13
CA PRO A 24 7.33 7.24 -19.36
C PRO A 24 6.38 7.11 -20.54
N ALA A 25 5.20 6.53 -20.33
CA ALA A 25 4.18 6.37 -21.36
C ALA A 25 3.60 7.71 -21.82
N PHE A 26 3.45 8.67 -20.90
CA PHE A 26 3.02 10.04 -21.20
C PHE A 26 4.03 10.73 -22.12
N PHE A 27 5.31 10.75 -21.76
CA PHE A 27 6.35 11.40 -22.57
C PHE A 27 6.62 10.68 -23.90
N ALA A 28 6.36 9.38 -23.99
CA ALA A 28 6.41 8.65 -25.25
C ALA A 28 5.19 8.92 -26.15
N ALA A 29 4.18 9.65 -25.68
CA ALA A 29 2.89 9.83 -26.35
C ALA A 29 2.14 8.51 -26.67
N ARG A 30 2.32 7.48 -25.83
CA ARG A 30 1.76 6.13 -26.03
C ARG A 30 0.63 5.77 -25.08
N LEU A 31 0.15 6.71 -24.26
CA LEU A 31 -0.93 6.44 -23.30
C LEU A 31 -2.27 6.03 -23.95
N SER A 32 -2.50 6.41 -25.20
CA SER A 32 -3.69 6.00 -25.96
C SER A 32 -3.60 4.57 -26.50
N GLU A 33 -2.43 3.93 -26.44
CA GLU A 33 -2.28 2.53 -26.83
C GLU A 33 -2.84 1.64 -25.73
N SER A 34 -3.92 0.91 -26.03
CA SER A 34 -4.60 0.04 -25.05
C SER A 34 -3.66 -0.94 -24.35
N TYR A 35 -2.67 -1.47 -25.08
CA TYR A 35 -1.65 -2.36 -24.52
C TYR A 35 -0.81 -1.65 -23.46
N VAL A 36 -0.28 -0.46 -23.78
CA VAL A 36 0.55 0.33 -22.86
C VAL A 36 -0.27 0.75 -21.63
N LEU A 37 -1.47 1.30 -21.85
CA LEU A 37 -2.35 1.72 -20.77
C LEU A 37 -2.68 0.57 -19.82
N ALA A 38 -3.02 -0.61 -20.36
CA ALA A 38 -3.34 -1.79 -19.55
C ALA A 38 -2.13 -2.27 -18.72
N HIS A 39 -0.95 -2.35 -19.32
CA HIS A 39 0.26 -2.79 -18.61
C HIS A 39 0.71 -1.79 -17.56
N THR A 40 0.65 -0.48 -17.85
CA THR A 40 0.98 0.56 -16.88
C THR A 40 -0.05 0.62 -15.74
N ALA A 41 -1.35 0.43 -16.03
CA ALA A 41 -2.38 0.36 -15.00
C ALA A 41 -2.22 -0.87 -14.09
N LEU A 42 -1.92 -2.03 -14.66
CA LEU A 42 -1.65 -3.25 -13.91
C LEU A 42 -0.37 -3.11 -13.06
N GLY A 43 0.69 -2.53 -13.62
CA GLY A 43 1.90 -2.17 -12.87
C GLY A 43 1.61 -1.18 -11.73
N PHE A 44 0.74 -0.18 -11.96
CA PHE A 44 0.30 0.75 -10.91
C PHE A 44 -0.40 0.03 -9.75
N VAL A 45 -1.31 -0.91 -10.05
CA VAL A 45 -2.00 -1.69 -9.01
C VAL A 45 -1.00 -2.59 -8.27
N ALA A 46 -0.16 -3.34 -8.99
CA ALA A 46 0.84 -4.23 -8.40
C ALA A 46 1.79 -3.47 -7.47
N PHE A 47 2.36 -2.35 -7.94
CA PHE A 47 3.26 -1.51 -7.16
C PHE A 47 2.55 -0.89 -5.95
N SER A 48 1.29 -0.50 -6.09
CA SER A 48 0.49 0.04 -4.98
C SER A 48 0.24 -0.98 -3.88
N LEU A 49 -0.08 -2.23 -4.25
CA LEU A 49 -0.25 -3.31 -3.28
C LEU A 49 1.06 -3.62 -2.54
N ILE A 50 2.19 -3.68 -3.26
CA ILE A 50 3.51 -3.90 -2.65
C ILE A 50 3.87 -2.72 -1.72
N ALA A 51 3.65 -1.48 -2.14
CA ALA A 51 3.89 -0.30 -1.30
C ALA A 51 3.04 -0.33 -0.02
N SER A 52 1.76 -0.70 -0.13
CA SER A 52 0.89 -0.93 1.02
C SER A 52 1.38 -2.05 1.93
N ALA A 53 1.92 -3.14 1.38
CA ALA A 53 2.51 -4.22 2.18
C ALA A 53 3.72 -3.73 3.01
N VAL A 54 4.59 -2.91 2.41
CA VAL A 54 5.72 -2.27 3.11
C VAL A 54 5.22 -1.33 4.21
N TYR A 55 4.17 -0.56 3.95
CA TYR A 55 3.54 0.28 4.97
C TYR A 55 2.99 -0.51 6.16
N VAL A 56 2.36 -1.66 5.90
CA VAL A 56 1.89 -2.55 6.97
C VAL A 56 3.06 -3.18 7.72
N LEU A 57 4.13 -3.58 7.02
CA LEU A 57 5.34 -4.11 7.62
C LEU A 57 5.98 -3.10 8.58
N ASN A 58 6.09 -1.84 8.15
CA ASN A 58 6.63 -0.76 8.97
C ASN A 58 5.77 -0.56 10.23
N ASP A 59 4.44 -0.52 10.10
CA ASP A 59 3.55 -0.40 11.26
C ASP A 59 3.64 -1.61 12.21
N LEU A 60 3.96 -2.81 11.72
CA LEU A 60 4.18 -4.00 12.55
C LEU A 60 5.51 -3.91 13.32
N VAL A 61 6.59 -3.54 12.62
CA VAL A 61 7.95 -3.46 13.19
C VAL A 61 8.07 -2.31 14.18
N ASP A 62 7.51 -1.15 13.83
CA ASP A 62 7.62 0.08 14.61
C ASP A 62 6.58 0.17 15.73
N ALA A 63 5.63 -0.77 15.83
CA ALA A 63 4.52 -0.72 16.80
C ALA A 63 4.96 -0.48 18.25
N PRO A 64 6.02 -1.12 18.79
CA PRO A 64 6.49 -0.86 20.16
C PRO A 64 6.93 0.58 20.37
N GLN A 65 7.64 1.16 19.41
CA GLN A 65 8.15 2.53 19.46
C GLN A 65 7.03 3.54 19.22
N ASP A 66 6.16 3.28 18.24
CA ASP A 66 5.06 4.14 17.84
C ASP A 66 4.04 4.34 18.97
N ARG A 67 3.86 3.35 19.86
CA ARG A 67 3.00 3.49 21.06
C ARG A 67 3.36 4.65 21.97
N ASN A 68 4.64 5.02 22.01
CA ASN A 68 5.15 6.09 22.87
C ASN A 68 5.26 7.44 22.14
N HIS A 69 4.96 7.48 20.84
CA HIS A 69 5.07 8.69 20.03
C HIS A 69 3.77 9.50 20.08
N PRO A 70 3.81 10.85 20.19
CA PRO A 70 2.62 11.70 20.33
C PRO A 70 1.57 11.50 19.21
N ASP A 71 2.02 11.43 17.95
CA ASP A 71 1.11 11.20 16.81
C ASP A 71 1.02 9.73 16.35
N LYS A 72 2.14 9.01 16.25
CA LYS A 72 2.16 7.64 15.70
C LYS A 72 1.49 6.60 16.60
N CYS A 73 1.22 6.92 17.87
CA CYS A 73 0.45 6.04 18.76
C CYS A 73 -0.98 5.79 18.25
N LYS A 74 -1.49 6.65 17.37
CA LYS A 74 -2.80 6.53 16.72
C LYS A 74 -2.80 5.58 15.53
N ARG A 75 -1.63 5.09 15.08
CA ARG A 75 -1.55 4.11 13.98
C ARG A 75 -2.35 2.86 14.32
N PRO A 76 -2.97 2.18 13.33
CA PRO A 76 -3.91 1.10 13.62
C PRO A 76 -3.29 -0.06 14.42
N ILE A 77 -2.02 -0.38 14.20
CA ILE A 77 -1.33 -1.45 14.93
C ILE A 77 -0.82 -0.97 16.30
N ALA A 78 -0.22 0.23 16.35
CA ALA A 78 0.29 0.81 17.60
C ALA A 78 -0.82 1.04 18.64
N SER A 79 -1.97 1.56 18.20
CA SER A 79 -3.17 1.80 19.02
C SER A 79 -3.93 0.53 19.42
N GLY A 80 -3.62 -0.62 18.81
CA GLY A 80 -4.35 -1.87 19.01
C GLY A 80 -5.66 -2.00 18.22
N ALA A 81 -6.02 -1.02 17.40
CA ALA A 81 -7.21 -1.07 16.54
C ALA A 81 -7.15 -2.23 15.51
N VAL A 82 -5.94 -2.64 15.12
CA VAL A 82 -5.63 -3.84 14.34
C VAL A 82 -4.61 -4.67 15.11
N SER A 83 -4.92 -5.94 15.37
CA SER A 83 -3.97 -6.83 16.05
C SER A 83 -2.80 -7.17 15.13
N PRO A 84 -1.58 -7.39 15.66
CA PRO A 84 -0.40 -7.74 14.84
C PRO A 84 -0.63 -8.96 13.94
N ARG A 85 -1.37 -9.98 14.42
CA ARG A 85 -1.75 -11.15 13.60
C ARG A 85 -2.59 -10.76 12.37
N LYS A 86 -3.55 -9.84 12.52
CA LYS A 86 -4.35 -9.34 11.40
C LYS A 86 -3.52 -8.46 10.46
N GLY A 87 -2.61 -7.64 11.02
CA GLY A 87 -1.63 -6.90 10.23
C GLY A 87 -0.80 -7.83 9.35
N MET A 88 -0.32 -8.95 9.89
CA MET A 88 0.44 -9.94 9.11
C MET A 88 -0.40 -10.56 7.99
N LEU A 89 -1.66 -10.92 8.24
CA LEU A 89 -2.54 -11.45 7.19
C LEU A 89 -2.77 -10.44 6.06
N ILE A 90 -2.98 -9.17 6.41
CA ILE A 90 -3.15 -8.08 5.43
C ILE A 90 -1.87 -7.89 4.63
N LEU A 91 -0.70 -7.86 5.30
CA LEU A 91 0.60 -7.78 4.66
C LEU A 91 0.80 -8.92 3.66
N SER A 92 0.57 -10.17 4.07
CA SER A 92 0.72 -11.33 3.19
C SER A 92 -0.23 -11.26 1.99
N GLY A 93 -1.49 -10.86 2.20
CA GLY A 93 -2.45 -10.71 1.11
C GLY A 93 -2.07 -9.62 0.11
N LEU A 94 -1.61 -8.46 0.59
CA LEU A 94 -1.13 -7.36 -0.25
C LEU A 94 0.13 -7.75 -1.02
N PHE A 95 1.09 -8.40 -0.36
CA PHE A 95 2.34 -8.83 -0.97
C PHE A 95 2.07 -9.86 -2.07
N LEU A 96 1.30 -10.92 -1.76
CA LEU A 96 0.91 -11.95 -2.74
C LEU A 96 0.14 -11.35 -3.91
N GLY A 97 -0.86 -10.50 -3.64
CA GLY A 97 -1.64 -9.83 -4.67
C GLY A 97 -0.78 -8.95 -5.57
N GLY A 98 0.18 -8.21 -5.00
CA GLY A 98 1.15 -7.43 -5.75
C GLY A 98 2.03 -8.29 -6.66
N THR A 99 2.60 -9.38 -6.14
CA THR A 99 3.47 -10.29 -6.90
C THR A 99 2.75 -11.10 -7.96
N LEU A 100 1.46 -11.39 -7.78
CA LEU A 100 0.66 -12.11 -8.78
C LEU A 100 0.24 -11.21 -9.94
N LEU A 101 0.19 -9.90 -9.70
CA LEU A 101 -0.15 -8.90 -10.72
C LEU A 101 1.08 -8.37 -11.47
N SER A 102 2.30 -8.55 -10.96
CA SER A 102 3.54 -8.15 -11.63
C SER A 102 4.02 -9.19 -12.62
#